data_AF-M9YXW7-F1
#
_entry.id   AF-M9YXW7-F1
#
_cell.length_a   1.000
_cell.length_b   1.000
_cell.length_c   1.000
_cell.angle_alpha   90.00
_cell.angle_beta   90.00
_cell.angle_gamma   90.00
#
_symmetry.space_group_name_H-M   'P 1'
#
loop_
_entity.id
_entity.type
_entity.pdbx_description
1 polymer ?
#
loop_
_entity_poly.entity_id
_entity_poly.type
_entity_poly.pdbx_seq_one_letter_code
_entity_poly.pdbx_strand_id
1 'polypeptide(L)'
;SHDDGKTWGNITTILDLPSQNGEKSPIRDDAPTFNPWGIRSSNNAENKKYRNSAFLIDAQMVQDQRNGRLFLAVDMYPESTGLSGVNDNGIKELGSGYVNISGKNYLKLYPYGQANGNHWTLRENGEVFDENNKKTEYRVEVNGEAKLNFRNLGNVYKNGEYLGNIYLKKEDNNKNVPFVAPNTAYIWLTYSDDNGKTWVNPIDITSQVKKDWMRFFGTGPGVGIQTKNGNLVLPVYYSNLSGMESAALIISQDGGKSWELGKSPNDTRLNGYDSRTSPSNTNRLTEAQLVELDNGDIKLFMRNQSGKVMMSTSKDGGYTWVSTEKINELNHGYSQLSVVKYSKKINGKEYIVFSGQSESGQSGDSLRRNGKLFLGEVQEDGSIVWKTDKLVREIQSSGKANRTHPNGYVYSSMAELGDGSIGLAYENTTDYTTIMYLPIEMQEFFWKAGKIFSDVRQKEPLVFTYDGTETLEKIGDGVAIKRGEGESQSEINVSEGLLVLDQQTKDGKNKAFTQLTLNNSGVAQVNSTQNIDRLVVNNGATGYLQFTVTDTHSPRLKINQDVTAHGQIVAVQVNLQKKLKPNDKGYYHAQGE
;
A
#
# COMPACT_ATOMS: atom_id res chain seq x y z
N SER A 1 -4.63 14.12 7.01
CA SER A 1 -3.86 14.07 8.26
C SER A 1 -3.34 15.46 8.60
N HIS A 2 -3.13 15.76 9.88
CA HIS A 2 -2.55 17.03 10.37
C HIS A 2 -1.10 16.87 10.87
N ASP A 3 -0.55 15.66 10.80
CA ASP A 3 0.66 15.21 11.49
C ASP A 3 1.39 14.12 10.68
N ASP A 4 1.53 14.35 9.37
CA ASP A 4 2.30 13.50 8.44
C ASP A 4 1.82 12.04 8.36
N GLY A 5 0.52 11.83 8.58
CA GLY A 5 -0.19 10.56 8.47
C GLY A 5 -0.60 9.94 9.81
N LYS A 6 -0.02 10.36 10.94
CA LYS A 6 -0.22 9.66 12.23
C LYS A 6 -1.67 9.67 12.73
N THR A 7 -2.45 10.69 12.42
CA THR A 7 -3.88 10.79 12.74
C THR A 7 -4.74 11.19 11.53
N TRP A 8 -6.01 10.76 11.54
CA TRP A 8 -7.06 11.13 10.59
C TRP A 8 -8.33 11.58 11.32
N GLY A 9 -9.19 12.37 10.65
CA GLY A 9 -10.36 12.96 11.28
C GLY A 9 -11.64 13.02 10.44
N ASN A 10 -11.55 13.22 9.12
CA ASN A 10 -12.74 13.36 8.26
C ASN A 10 -12.83 12.22 7.25
N ILE A 11 -14.00 11.57 7.19
CA ILE A 11 -14.40 10.67 6.11
C ILE A 11 -15.25 11.51 5.14
N THR A 12 -14.91 11.48 3.85
CA THR A 12 -15.60 12.26 2.82
C THR A 12 -15.98 11.36 1.66
N THR A 13 -17.25 11.43 1.25
CA THR A 13 -17.69 10.78 0.01
C THR A 13 -17.13 11.55 -1.18
N ILE A 14 -16.31 10.88 -2.00
CA ILE A 14 -15.70 11.48 -3.20
C ILE A 14 -16.63 11.31 -4.41
N LEU A 15 -17.17 10.10 -4.58
CA LEU A 15 -18.05 9.71 -5.67
C LEU A 15 -19.30 9.05 -5.10
N ASP A 16 -20.45 9.31 -5.71
CA ASP A 16 -21.72 8.67 -5.41
C ASP A 16 -22.43 8.30 -6.72
N LEU A 17 -23.22 7.23 -6.70
CA LEU A 17 -23.89 6.71 -7.89
C LEU A 17 -25.40 6.59 -7.69
N PRO A 18 -26.18 6.67 -8.79
CA PRO A 18 -27.63 6.68 -8.71
C PRO A 18 -28.18 5.34 -8.18
N SER A 19 -29.27 5.45 -7.41
CA SER A 19 -30.02 4.32 -6.85
C SER A 19 -31.49 4.43 -7.23
N GLN A 20 -32.16 3.30 -7.43
CA GLN A 20 -33.61 3.25 -7.57
C GLN A 20 -34.34 3.70 -6.28
N ASN A 21 -33.66 3.72 -5.13
CA ASN A 21 -34.25 4.11 -3.83
C ASN A 21 -34.20 5.62 -3.54
N GLY A 22 -33.78 6.45 -4.50
CA GLY A 22 -33.71 7.91 -4.35
C GLY A 22 -32.29 8.41 -4.08
N GLU A 23 -32.16 9.42 -3.21
CA GLU A 23 -30.92 10.20 -3.06
C GLU A 23 -29.76 9.48 -2.36
N LYS A 24 -30.04 8.38 -1.66
CA LYS A 24 -29.00 7.60 -0.96
C LYS A 24 -29.28 6.12 -1.15
N SER A 25 -28.21 5.34 -1.28
CA SER A 25 -28.28 3.89 -1.11
C SER A 25 -28.93 3.59 0.24
N PRO A 26 -29.86 2.62 0.30
CA PRO A 26 -30.59 2.34 1.52
C PRO A 26 -29.62 1.80 2.57
N ILE A 27 -29.51 2.54 3.66
CA ILE A 27 -28.80 2.13 4.86
C ILE A 27 -29.83 1.46 5.77
N ARG A 28 -29.53 0.28 6.28
CA ARG A 28 -30.37 -0.39 7.28
C ARG A 28 -30.01 0.16 8.67
N ASP A 29 -31.01 0.33 9.54
CA ASP A 29 -30.85 0.96 10.87
C ASP A 29 -29.84 0.24 11.80
N ASP A 30 -29.46 -1.00 11.48
CA ASP A 30 -28.55 -1.89 12.22
C ASP A 30 -27.26 -2.23 11.43
N ALA A 31 -26.78 -1.31 10.58
CA ALA A 31 -25.63 -1.46 9.69
C ALA A 31 -24.37 -2.17 10.26
N PRO A 32 -23.94 -1.97 11.53
CA PRO A 32 -22.78 -2.70 12.06
C PRO A 32 -23.06 -4.19 12.37
N THR A 33 -24.31 -4.62 12.46
CA THR A 33 -24.68 -6.03 12.71
C THR A 33 -25.31 -6.72 11.51
N PHE A 34 -25.65 -5.96 10.47
CA PHE A 34 -26.25 -6.46 9.25
C PHE A 34 -25.26 -6.45 8.09
N ASN A 35 -24.96 -7.63 7.56
CA ASN A 35 -24.20 -7.78 6.33
C ASN A 35 -25.16 -7.93 5.14
N PRO A 36 -25.47 -6.86 4.37
CA PRO A 36 -26.34 -6.95 3.18
C PRO A 36 -25.77 -7.94 2.14
N TRP A 37 -24.45 -8.11 2.08
CA TRP A 37 -23.78 -9.06 1.18
C TRP A 37 -23.92 -10.52 1.62
N GLY A 38 -24.32 -10.78 2.86
CA GLY A 38 -24.55 -12.12 3.40
C GLY A 38 -25.89 -12.74 2.97
N ILE A 39 -26.85 -11.93 2.51
CA ILE A 39 -28.17 -12.38 2.05
C ILE A 39 -28.21 -12.38 0.52
N ARG A 40 -27.32 -13.16 -0.11
CA ARG A 40 -27.25 -13.28 -1.58
C ARG A 40 -28.42 -14.06 -2.19
N SER A 41 -29.12 -14.89 -1.41
CA SER A 41 -29.85 -16.04 -1.95
C SER A 41 -31.38 -15.96 -1.95
N SER A 42 -32.03 -14.89 -1.49
CA SER A 42 -33.50 -14.82 -1.56
C SER A 42 -33.98 -13.68 -2.46
N ASN A 43 -34.76 -14.04 -3.49
CA ASN A 43 -35.58 -13.14 -4.32
C ASN A 43 -36.75 -12.53 -3.52
N ASN A 44 -36.58 -12.30 -2.22
CA ASN A 44 -37.59 -11.63 -1.41
C ASN A 44 -37.57 -10.13 -1.72
N ALA A 45 -38.74 -9.50 -1.72
CA ALA A 45 -38.93 -8.09 -2.04
C ALA A 45 -38.03 -7.16 -1.20
N GLU A 46 -37.71 -7.52 0.05
CA GLU A 46 -36.79 -6.75 0.90
C GLU A 46 -35.36 -6.68 0.34
N ASN A 47 -34.86 -7.74 -0.29
CA ASN A 47 -33.49 -7.77 -0.80
C ASN A 47 -33.35 -6.99 -2.12
N LYS A 48 -34.43 -6.86 -2.90
CA LYS A 48 -34.45 -6.06 -4.13
C LYS A 48 -34.02 -4.61 -3.84
N LYS A 49 -34.41 -4.09 -2.67
CA LYS A 49 -34.07 -2.75 -2.19
C LYS A 49 -32.55 -2.51 -2.07
N TYR A 50 -31.74 -3.54 -1.81
CA TYR A 50 -30.29 -3.38 -1.60
C TYR A 50 -29.45 -3.76 -2.84
N ARG A 51 -30.09 -4.06 -3.97
CA ARG A 51 -29.46 -4.60 -5.19
C ARG A 51 -29.81 -3.81 -6.47
N ASN A 52 -30.39 -2.63 -6.28
CA ASN A 52 -30.99 -1.77 -7.30
C ASN A 52 -30.27 -0.41 -7.39
N SER A 53 -28.93 -0.44 -7.30
CA SER A 53 -28.09 0.74 -7.47
C SER A 53 -26.93 0.44 -8.41
N ALA A 54 -26.55 1.42 -9.22
CA ALA A 54 -25.19 1.45 -9.76
C ALA A 54 -24.23 1.70 -8.58
N PHE A 55 -23.02 1.14 -8.62
CA PHE A 55 -22.13 1.23 -7.47
C PHE A 55 -20.66 1.25 -7.87
N LEU A 56 -19.87 1.79 -6.94
CA LEU A 56 -18.41 1.87 -7.02
C LEU A 56 -17.83 0.96 -5.94
N ILE A 57 -16.73 0.28 -6.23
CA ILE A 57 -16.07 -0.62 -5.29
C ILE A 57 -14.57 -0.67 -5.55
N ASP A 58 -13.79 -1.05 -4.54
CA ASP A 58 -12.35 -1.32 -4.64
C ASP A 58 -11.55 -0.15 -5.23
N ALA A 59 -11.33 0.87 -4.40
CA ALA A 59 -10.51 2.01 -4.79
C ALA A 59 -9.00 1.71 -4.67
N GLN A 60 -8.22 2.27 -5.58
CA GLN A 60 -6.77 2.33 -5.49
C GLN A 60 -6.25 3.72 -5.86
N MET A 61 -5.11 4.12 -5.29
CA MET A 61 -4.57 5.46 -5.47
C MET A 61 -3.11 5.46 -5.92
N VAL A 62 -2.70 6.48 -6.68
CA VAL A 62 -1.30 6.75 -7.00
C VAL A 62 -1.08 8.26 -7.09
N GLN A 63 0.07 8.75 -6.63
CA GLN A 63 0.47 10.14 -6.81
C GLN A 63 1.46 10.26 -7.95
N ASP A 64 1.24 11.22 -8.85
CA ASP A 64 2.27 11.68 -9.77
C ASP A 64 3.18 12.68 -9.05
N GLN A 65 4.40 12.25 -8.71
CA GLN A 65 5.37 13.03 -7.96
C GLN A 65 5.88 14.25 -8.76
N ARG A 66 5.68 14.29 -10.08
CA ARG A 66 6.10 15.42 -10.92
C ARG A 66 5.33 16.71 -10.62
N ASN A 67 4.06 16.58 -10.23
CA ASN A 67 3.15 17.72 -10.02
C ASN A 67 2.28 17.59 -8.76
N GLY A 68 2.39 16.49 -8.01
CA GLY A 68 1.62 16.24 -6.79
C GLY A 68 0.19 15.74 -7.03
N ARG A 69 -0.25 15.55 -8.28
CA ARG A 69 -1.60 15.09 -8.62
C ARG A 69 -1.86 13.71 -8.03
N LEU A 70 -2.98 13.57 -7.32
CA LEU A 70 -3.46 12.30 -6.79
C LEU A 70 -4.48 11.71 -7.76
N PHE A 71 -4.26 10.47 -8.20
CA PHE A 71 -5.22 9.69 -8.96
C PHE A 71 -5.93 8.71 -8.04
N LEU A 72 -7.24 8.52 -8.27
CA LEU A 72 -8.05 7.46 -7.68
C LEU A 72 -8.70 6.68 -8.83
N ALA A 73 -8.36 5.41 -8.94
CA ALA A 73 -9.03 4.45 -9.82
C ALA A 73 -9.99 3.59 -9.00
N VAL A 74 -11.16 3.29 -9.56
CA VAL A 74 -12.22 2.56 -8.86
C VAL A 74 -13.04 1.74 -9.85
N ASP A 75 -13.52 0.58 -9.42
CA ASP A 75 -14.44 -0.21 -10.22
C ASP A 75 -15.80 0.48 -10.26
N MET A 76 -16.45 0.45 -11.42
CA MET A 76 -17.80 0.95 -11.60
C MET A 76 -18.68 -0.13 -12.21
N TYR A 77 -19.85 -0.33 -11.61
CA TYR A 77 -20.87 -1.23 -12.09
C TYR A 77 -22.19 -0.48 -12.32
N PRO A 78 -22.88 -0.72 -13.45
CA PRO A 78 -24.29 -0.39 -13.55
C PRO A 78 -25.11 -1.24 -12.57
N GLU A 79 -26.40 -0.94 -12.43
CA GLU A 79 -27.33 -1.61 -11.52
C GLU A 79 -27.27 -3.14 -11.64
N SER A 80 -26.54 -3.76 -10.71
CA SER A 80 -26.17 -5.17 -10.74
C SER A 80 -25.72 -5.60 -9.34
N THR A 81 -25.32 -6.87 -9.22
CA THR A 81 -24.58 -7.40 -8.06
C THR A 81 -23.09 -7.57 -8.37
N GLY A 82 -22.59 -6.90 -9.41
CA GLY A 82 -21.20 -6.97 -9.83
C GLY A 82 -20.76 -8.36 -10.27
N LEU A 83 -19.75 -8.90 -9.57
CA LEU A 83 -19.09 -10.17 -9.85
C LEU A 83 -19.94 -11.43 -9.58
N SER A 84 -21.16 -11.28 -9.06
CA SER A 84 -22.11 -12.38 -8.90
C SER A 84 -22.42 -13.08 -10.24
N GLY A 85 -23.01 -14.28 -10.17
CA GLY A 85 -23.44 -15.01 -11.36
C GLY A 85 -24.52 -14.25 -12.15
N VAL A 86 -24.64 -14.51 -13.45
CA VAL A 86 -25.63 -13.88 -14.35
C VAL A 86 -27.07 -14.06 -13.83
N ASN A 87 -27.35 -15.23 -13.23
CA ASN A 87 -28.65 -15.57 -12.64
C ASN A 87 -28.93 -14.81 -11.33
N ASP A 88 -27.90 -14.24 -10.72
CA ASP A 88 -27.96 -13.45 -9.49
C ASP A 88 -27.78 -11.96 -9.79
N ASN A 89 -28.24 -11.48 -10.95
CA ASN A 89 -28.14 -10.08 -11.38
C ASN A 89 -26.68 -9.54 -11.53
N GLY A 90 -25.70 -10.42 -11.73
CA GLY A 90 -24.32 -9.99 -11.99
C GLY A 90 -24.11 -9.49 -13.42
N ILE A 91 -22.87 -9.08 -13.71
CA ILE A 91 -22.46 -8.64 -15.05
C ILE A 91 -22.68 -9.72 -16.11
N LYS A 92 -23.12 -9.31 -17.30
CA LYS A 92 -23.57 -10.21 -18.37
C LYS A 92 -22.76 -10.08 -19.66
N GLU A 93 -22.27 -8.87 -19.93
CA GLU A 93 -21.61 -8.56 -21.20
C GLU A 93 -20.09 -8.64 -21.10
N LEU A 94 -19.48 -9.07 -22.19
CA LEU A 94 -18.04 -9.10 -22.38
C LEU A 94 -17.52 -7.77 -22.90
N GLY A 95 -16.21 -7.56 -22.72
CA GLY A 95 -15.51 -6.44 -23.32
C GLY A 95 -15.78 -5.11 -22.63
N SER A 96 -15.30 -4.05 -23.27
CA SER A 96 -15.31 -2.70 -22.69
C SER A 96 -16.69 -2.03 -22.66
N GLY A 97 -17.63 -2.49 -23.49
CA GLY A 97 -18.89 -1.78 -23.71
C GLY A 97 -18.78 -0.61 -24.71
N TYR A 98 -17.60 -0.39 -25.31
CA TYR A 98 -17.37 0.67 -26.30
C TYR A 98 -17.34 0.12 -27.72
N VAL A 99 -17.55 1.00 -28.70
CA VAL A 99 -17.36 0.73 -30.13
C VAL A 99 -16.43 1.78 -30.73
N ASN A 100 -15.50 1.35 -31.59
CA ASN A 100 -14.63 2.27 -32.32
C ASN A 100 -15.30 2.72 -33.62
N ILE A 101 -15.46 4.04 -33.78
CA ILE A 101 -15.97 4.65 -35.02
C ILE A 101 -14.95 5.70 -35.45
N SER A 102 -14.29 5.44 -36.59
CA SER A 102 -13.28 6.35 -37.17
C SER A 102 -12.17 6.75 -36.18
N GLY A 103 -11.68 5.79 -35.38
CA GLY A 103 -10.58 6.01 -34.44
C GLY A 103 -11.00 6.55 -33.07
N LYS A 104 -12.29 6.81 -32.83
CA LYS A 104 -12.81 7.22 -31.52
C LYS A 104 -13.65 6.13 -30.89
N ASN A 105 -13.47 5.91 -29.58
CA ASN A 105 -14.27 4.96 -28.82
C ASN A 105 -15.51 5.67 -28.23
N TYR A 106 -16.69 5.17 -28.57
CA TYR A 106 -17.97 5.66 -28.05
C TYR A 106 -18.65 4.59 -27.21
N LEU A 107 -19.24 4.98 -26.07
CA LEU A 107 -19.98 4.05 -25.23
C LEU A 107 -21.23 3.59 -25.99
N LYS A 108 -21.43 2.27 -26.08
CA LYS A 108 -22.66 1.71 -26.65
C LYS A 108 -23.83 2.00 -25.72
N LEU A 109 -25.01 2.19 -26.27
CA LEU A 109 -26.27 2.29 -25.54
C LEU A 109 -27.25 1.29 -26.14
N TYR A 110 -27.82 0.41 -25.33
CA TYR A 110 -28.75 -0.60 -25.81
C TYR A 110 -30.20 -0.19 -25.54
N PRO A 111 -31.03 -0.06 -26.59
CA PRO A 111 -32.47 0.06 -26.42
C PRO A 111 -33.03 -1.15 -25.67
N TYR A 112 -33.96 -0.91 -24.76
CA TYR A 112 -34.54 -2.01 -23.98
C TYR A 112 -35.28 -3.02 -24.87
N GLY A 113 -35.05 -4.32 -24.60
CA GLY A 113 -35.58 -5.43 -25.39
C GLY A 113 -34.67 -5.88 -26.54
N GLN A 114 -33.50 -5.24 -26.73
CA GLN A 114 -32.52 -5.58 -27.76
C GLN A 114 -31.14 -5.96 -27.19
N ALA A 115 -31.11 -6.82 -26.18
CA ALA A 115 -29.83 -7.38 -25.71
C ALA A 115 -29.20 -8.19 -26.86
N ASN A 116 -27.99 -7.79 -27.30
CA ASN A 116 -27.25 -8.32 -28.44
C ASN A 116 -27.74 -7.88 -29.85
N GLY A 117 -28.48 -6.78 -29.97
CA GLY A 117 -28.93 -6.18 -31.24
C GLY A 117 -28.14 -4.95 -31.70
N ASN A 118 -28.76 -4.14 -32.56
CA ASN A 118 -28.26 -2.82 -32.95
C ASN A 118 -28.05 -1.94 -31.70
N HIS A 119 -27.00 -1.13 -31.70
CA HIS A 119 -26.65 -0.25 -30.58
C HIS A 119 -26.69 1.22 -30.99
N TRP A 120 -27.04 2.06 -30.04
CA TRP A 120 -26.88 3.51 -30.10
C TRP A 120 -25.49 3.87 -29.56
N THR A 121 -25.07 5.12 -29.77
CA THR A 121 -23.77 5.61 -29.27
C THR A 121 -23.93 6.89 -28.48
N LEU A 122 -23.28 6.94 -27.32
CA LEU A 122 -23.06 8.15 -26.56
C LEU A 122 -21.80 8.84 -27.07
N ARG A 123 -21.95 10.08 -27.53
CA ARG A 123 -20.90 10.87 -28.17
C ARG A 123 -20.50 12.08 -27.34
N GLU A 124 -19.65 12.91 -27.93
CA GLU A 124 -19.18 14.16 -27.34
C GLU A 124 -20.36 15.01 -26.84
N ASN A 125 -20.16 15.75 -25.75
CA ASN A 125 -21.16 16.62 -25.13
C ASN A 125 -22.46 15.92 -24.69
N GLY A 126 -22.46 14.59 -24.56
CA GLY A 126 -23.62 13.83 -24.12
C GLY A 126 -24.63 13.52 -25.21
N GLU A 127 -24.29 13.74 -26.48
CA GLU A 127 -25.20 13.53 -27.60
C GLU A 127 -25.42 12.03 -27.87
N VAL A 128 -26.68 11.66 -28.11
CA VAL A 128 -27.04 10.26 -28.38
C VAL A 128 -27.40 10.09 -29.85
N PHE A 129 -26.73 9.13 -30.49
CA PHE A 129 -26.94 8.76 -31.90
C PHE A 129 -27.54 7.36 -31.99
N ASP A 130 -28.54 7.19 -32.84
CA ASP A 130 -29.18 5.91 -33.08
C ASP A 130 -28.31 4.95 -33.91
N GLU A 131 -28.83 3.76 -34.18
CA GLU A 131 -28.14 2.73 -34.97
C GLU A 131 -27.84 3.13 -36.42
N ASN A 132 -28.54 4.14 -36.94
CA ASN A 132 -28.36 4.69 -38.29
C ASN A 132 -27.44 5.92 -38.29
N ASN A 133 -26.72 6.16 -37.19
CA ASN A 133 -25.83 7.31 -37.03
C ASN A 133 -26.57 8.66 -37.11
N LYS A 134 -27.85 8.71 -36.75
CA LYS A 134 -28.64 9.94 -36.66
C LYS A 134 -28.71 10.43 -35.22
N LYS A 135 -28.44 11.73 -35.03
CA LYS A 135 -28.61 12.39 -33.72
C LYS A 135 -30.08 12.34 -33.29
N THR A 136 -30.31 11.94 -32.05
CA THR A 136 -31.64 11.81 -31.44
C THR A 136 -31.99 13.04 -30.59
N GLU A 137 -33.22 13.12 -30.07
CA GLU A 137 -33.62 14.15 -29.10
C GLU A 137 -33.10 13.92 -27.66
N TYR A 138 -32.36 12.82 -27.44
CA TYR A 138 -31.86 12.44 -26.14
C TYR A 138 -30.45 12.99 -25.88
N ARG A 139 -30.20 13.32 -24.61
CA ARG A 139 -28.89 13.72 -24.09
C ARG A 139 -28.59 12.96 -22.80
N VAL A 140 -27.34 12.57 -22.62
CA VAL A 140 -26.82 11.99 -21.36
C VAL A 140 -25.91 13.01 -20.68
N GLU A 141 -26.00 13.15 -19.36
CA GLU A 141 -25.05 13.96 -18.60
C GLU A 141 -23.69 13.25 -18.49
N VAL A 142 -22.67 13.87 -19.06
CA VAL A 142 -21.29 13.35 -19.12
C VAL A 142 -20.31 14.21 -18.31
N ASN A 143 -20.77 15.34 -17.78
CA ASN A 143 -20.02 16.21 -16.86
C ASN A 143 -20.79 16.31 -15.54
N GLY A 144 -20.44 15.46 -14.59
CA GLY A 144 -21.08 15.44 -13.28
C GLY A 144 -20.78 16.67 -12.45
N GLU A 145 -21.67 16.98 -11.50
CA GLU A 145 -21.52 18.10 -10.59
C GLU A 145 -20.82 17.65 -9.30
N ALA A 146 -19.67 18.25 -8.98
CA ALA A 146 -18.89 17.91 -7.79
C ALA A 146 -19.66 18.08 -6.47
N LYS A 147 -20.55 19.07 -6.37
CA LYS A 147 -21.42 19.28 -5.19
C LYS A 147 -22.42 18.14 -4.95
N LEU A 148 -22.67 17.32 -5.97
CA LEU A 148 -23.52 16.13 -5.92
C LEU A 148 -22.68 14.85 -5.85
N ASN A 149 -21.37 14.96 -5.59
CA ASN A 149 -20.41 13.85 -5.71
C ASN A 149 -20.54 13.12 -7.05
N PHE A 150 -20.81 13.88 -8.11
CA PHE A 150 -21.00 13.39 -9.49
C PHE A 150 -22.17 12.42 -9.69
N ARG A 151 -23.11 12.31 -8.74
CA ARG A 151 -24.28 11.40 -8.79
C ARG A 151 -25.16 11.59 -10.02
N ASN A 152 -25.13 12.77 -10.64
CA ASN A 152 -25.88 13.07 -11.86
C ASN A 152 -25.23 12.53 -13.15
N LEU A 153 -24.02 11.95 -13.10
CA LEU A 153 -23.41 11.28 -14.24
C LEU A 153 -24.30 10.16 -14.78
N GLY A 154 -24.50 10.15 -16.09
CA GLY A 154 -25.35 9.20 -16.78
C GLY A 154 -26.83 9.59 -16.82
N ASN A 155 -27.23 10.72 -16.23
CA ASN A 155 -28.63 11.17 -16.28
C ASN A 155 -29.10 11.39 -17.72
N VAL A 156 -30.29 10.90 -18.05
CA VAL A 156 -30.87 10.96 -19.39
C VAL A 156 -31.92 12.05 -19.43
N TYR A 157 -31.84 12.88 -20.47
CA TYR A 157 -32.78 13.94 -20.76
C TYR A 157 -33.37 13.77 -22.16
N LYS A 158 -34.63 14.17 -22.33
CA LYS A 158 -35.30 14.32 -23.62
C LYS A 158 -35.83 15.74 -23.72
N ASN A 159 -35.35 16.52 -24.68
CA ASN A 159 -35.73 17.94 -24.82
C ASN A 159 -35.61 18.76 -23.51
N GLY A 160 -34.63 18.43 -22.65
CA GLY A 160 -34.41 19.06 -21.34
C GLY A 160 -35.20 18.45 -20.18
N GLU A 161 -36.15 17.56 -20.41
CA GLU A 161 -36.88 16.84 -19.36
C GLU A 161 -36.07 15.62 -18.89
N TYR A 162 -35.87 15.50 -17.57
CA TYR A 162 -35.16 14.38 -16.96
C TYR A 162 -36.00 13.08 -17.01
N LEU A 163 -35.38 11.98 -17.45
CA LEU A 163 -36.04 10.69 -17.63
C LEU A 163 -35.54 9.56 -16.71
N GLY A 164 -34.33 9.69 -16.16
CA GLY A 164 -33.65 8.64 -15.40
C GLY A 164 -32.14 8.62 -15.67
N ASN A 165 -31.49 7.46 -15.61
CA ASN A 165 -30.05 7.29 -15.73
C ASN A 165 -29.67 6.03 -16.53
N ILE A 166 -28.65 6.12 -17.38
CA ILE A 166 -28.19 5.01 -18.25
C ILE A 166 -27.61 3.82 -17.48
N TYR A 167 -27.22 4.00 -16.21
CA TYR A 167 -26.66 2.95 -15.37
C TYR A 167 -27.71 2.19 -14.55
N LEU A 168 -28.98 2.58 -14.64
CA LEU A 168 -30.09 1.91 -13.97
C LEU A 168 -30.90 1.03 -14.95
N LYS A 169 -31.55 -0.02 -14.46
CA LYS A 169 -32.44 -0.87 -15.30
C LYS A 169 -33.76 -0.16 -15.63
N LYS A 170 -34.54 -0.68 -16.59
CA LYS A 170 -35.85 -0.11 -16.98
C LYS A 170 -36.95 -0.42 -15.97
N GLU A 171 -36.72 -0.11 -14.72
CA GLU A 171 -37.63 -0.43 -13.65
C GLU A 171 -37.91 0.84 -12.85
N ASP A 172 -39.04 0.86 -12.17
CA ASP A 172 -39.37 1.84 -11.14
C ASP A 172 -39.13 3.30 -11.59
N ASN A 173 -38.16 3.99 -11.00
CA ASN A 173 -37.85 5.40 -11.26
C ASN A 173 -37.13 5.63 -12.59
N ASN A 174 -36.72 4.56 -13.28
CA ASN A 174 -35.97 4.60 -14.52
C ASN A 174 -36.76 4.02 -15.71
N LYS A 175 -38.07 3.79 -15.53
CA LYS A 175 -38.97 3.17 -16.54
C LYS A 175 -39.08 3.93 -17.87
N ASN A 176 -38.83 5.24 -17.85
CA ASN A 176 -38.99 6.12 -19.01
C ASN A 176 -37.71 6.26 -19.85
N VAL A 177 -36.58 5.73 -19.36
CA VAL A 177 -35.33 5.74 -20.12
C VAL A 177 -35.48 4.78 -21.33
N PRO A 178 -35.08 5.20 -22.55
CA PRO A 178 -35.19 4.35 -23.74
C PRO A 178 -34.03 3.35 -23.92
N PHE A 179 -32.85 3.62 -23.34
CA PHE A 179 -31.62 2.86 -23.52
C PHE A 179 -30.75 2.79 -22.25
N VAL A 180 -29.87 1.80 -22.16
CA VAL A 180 -28.92 1.65 -21.04
C VAL A 180 -27.48 1.44 -21.50
N ALA A 181 -26.55 1.77 -20.61
CA ALA A 181 -25.16 1.36 -20.76
C ALA A 181 -25.04 -0.18 -20.69
N PRO A 182 -24.02 -0.76 -21.35
CA PRO A 182 -23.70 -2.18 -21.28
C PRO A 182 -23.60 -2.67 -19.85
N ASN A 183 -24.17 -3.83 -19.56
CA ASN A 183 -24.08 -4.48 -18.26
C ASN A 183 -22.76 -5.25 -18.14
N THR A 184 -21.68 -4.50 -17.94
CA THR A 184 -20.32 -4.99 -17.78
C THR A 184 -19.58 -4.25 -16.66
N ALA A 185 -18.39 -4.72 -16.31
CA ALA A 185 -17.50 -4.03 -15.35
C ALA A 185 -16.73 -2.90 -16.04
N TYR A 186 -16.74 -1.72 -15.42
CA TYR A 186 -16.00 -0.54 -15.85
C TYR A 186 -14.93 -0.17 -14.82
N ILE A 187 -13.93 0.59 -15.25
CA ILE A 187 -12.92 1.21 -14.39
C ILE A 187 -12.91 2.71 -14.64
N TRP A 188 -13.17 3.47 -13.58
CA TRP A 188 -13.19 4.92 -13.61
C TRP A 188 -11.95 5.48 -12.91
N LEU A 189 -11.50 6.62 -13.39
CA LEU A 189 -10.38 7.38 -12.86
C LEU A 189 -10.84 8.80 -12.53
N THR A 190 -10.53 9.30 -11.35
CA THR A 190 -10.62 10.73 -11.03
C THR A 190 -9.30 11.19 -10.44
N TYR A 191 -9.07 12.50 -10.40
CA TYR A 191 -7.87 13.06 -9.80
C TYR A 191 -8.13 14.33 -9.00
N SER A 192 -7.17 14.65 -8.14
CA SER A 192 -7.11 15.86 -7.34
C SER A 192 -5.75 16.55 -7.53
N ASP A 193 -5.78 17.86 -7.71
CA ASP A 193 -4.59 18.73 -7.80
C ASP A 193 -4.37 19.55 -6.51
N ASP A 194 -5.20 19.34 -5.47
CA ASP A 194 -5.23 20.15 -4.25
C ASP A 194 -5.10 19.30 -2.97
N ASN A 195 -4.35 18.20 -3.08
CA ASN A 195 -4.09 17.24 -1.99
C ASN A 195 -5.36 16.54 -1.47
N GLY A 196 -6.24 16.15 -2.38
CA GLY A 196 -7.43 15.34 -2.11
C GLY A 196 -8.64 16.12 -1.60
N LYS A 197 -8.62 17.47 -1.63
CA LYS A 197 -9.72 18.31 -1.14
C LYS A 197 -10.87 18.37 -2.15
N THR A 198 -10.55 18.50 -3.42
CA THR A 198 -11.51 18.46 -4.52
C THR A 198 -11.05 17.46 -5.58
N TRP A 199 -12.03 16.92 -6.28
CA TRP A 199 -11.86 15.87 -7.29
C TRP A 199 -12.53 16.32 -8.58
N VAL A 200 -12.00 15.90 -9.73
CA VAL A 200 -12.58 16.22 -11.03
C VAL A 200 -13.62 15.18 -11.45
N ASN A 201 -14.38 15.50 -12.51
CA ASN A 201 -15.30 14.57 -13.15
C ASN A 201 -14.61 13.24 -13.47
N PRO A 202 -15.17 12.08 -13.06
CA PRO A 202 -14.68 10.76 -13.42
C PRO A 202 -14.48 10.58 -14.92
N ILE A 203 -13.37 9.92 -15.27
CA ILE A 203 -12.97 9.55 -16.61
C ILE A 203 -13.08 8.04 -16.72
N ASP A 204 -13.87 7.54 -17.67
CA ASP A 204 -13.94 6.12 -17.95
C ASP A 204 -12.75 5.68 -18.83
N ILE A 205 -11.81 4.92 -18.25
CA ILE A 205 -10.62 4.41 -18.95
C ILE A 205 -10.83 2.98 -19.47
N THR A 206 -12.02 2.40 -19.30
CA THR A 206 -12.32 0.99 -19.62
C THR A 206 -11.98 0.63 -21.06
N SER A 207 -12.29 1.52 -22.02
CA SER A 207 -11.99 1.28 -23.45
C SER A 207 -10.50 1.20 -23.78
N GLN A 208 -9.63 1.73 -22.92
CA GLN A 208 -8.18 1.71 -23.12
C GLN A 208 -7.58 0.38 -22.65
N VAL A 209 -8.12 -0.18 -21.56
CA VAL A 209 -7.47 -1.29 -20.84
C VAL A 209 -8.22 -2.63 -20.93
N LYS A 210 -9.56 -2.62 -21.01
CA LYS A 210 -10.36 -3.85 -21.00
C LYS A 210 -10.54 -4.42 -22.40
N LYS A 211 -10.10 -5.67 -22.60
CA LYS A 211 -10.17 -6.37 -23.89
C LYS A 211 -11.54 -7.04 -24.11
N ASP A 212 -11.93 -7.21 -25.37
CA ASP A 212 -13.26 -7.71 -25.76
C ASP A 212 -13.65 -9.08 -25.22
N TRP A 213 -12.67 -9.94 -24.93
CA TRP A 213 -12.89 -11.28 -24.39
C TRP A 213 -13.01 -11.32 -22.87
N MET A 214 -12.67 -10.22 -22.18
CA MET A 214 -12.70 -10.15 -20.73
C MET A 214 -14.13 -10.04 -20.22
N ARG A 215 -14.48 -10.87 -19.25
CA ARG A 215 -15.77 -10.84 -18.58
C ARG A 215 -15.76 -9.81 -17.46
N PHE A 216 -14.81 -9.93 -16.56
CA PHE A 216 -14.55 -8.97 -15.50
C PHE A 216 -13.24 -8.24 -15.75
N PHE A 217 -13.16 -6.99 -15.28
CA PHE A 217 -11.95 -6.20 -15.17
C PHE A 217 -12.13 -5.26 -13.98
N GLY A 218 -11.15 -5.19 -13.10
CA GLY A 218 -11.21 -4.32 -11.95
C GLY A 218 -9.87 -4.13 -11.27
N THR A 219 -9.86 -3.28 -10.24
CA THR A 219 -8.67 -2.89 -9.49
C THR A 219 -8.16 -4.02 -8.59
N GLY A 220 -6.88 -3.98 -8.22
CA GLY A 220 -6.41 -4.57 -6.98
C GLY A 220 -6.37 -3.46 -5.92
N PRO A 221 -7.34 -3.36 -4.99
CA PRO A 221 -7.45 -2.19 -4.12
C PRO A 221 -6.21 -2.01 -3.24
N GLY A 222 -5.84 -0.75 -2.99
CA GLY A 222 -4.61 -0.38 -2.29
C GLY A 222 -3.89 0.81 -2.95
N VAL A 223 -2.58 0.70 -3.11
CA VAL A 223 -1.73 1.81 -3.58
C VAL A 223 -0.90 1.37 -4.79
N GLY A 224 -0.97 2.15 -5.87
CA GLY A 224 -0.07 2.06 -7.02
C GLY A 224 1.23 2.82 -6.79
N ILE A 225 2.13 2.76 -7.77
CA ILE A 225 3.43 3.45 -7.69
C ILE A 225 3.66 4.36 -8.88
N GLN A 226 4.49 5.39 -8.70
CA GLN A 226 5.24 5.97 -9.81
C GLN A 226 6.61 5.32 -9.85
N THR A 227 6.98 4.76 -11.01
CA THR A 227 8.31 4.15 -11.17
C THR A 227 9.40 5.21 -11.26
N LYS A 228 10.67 4.80 -11.11
CA LYS A 228 11.85 5.67 -11.29
C LYS A 228 11.89 6.37 -12.65
N ASN A 229 11.32 5.74 -13.67
CA ASN A 229 11.22 6.32 -15.02
C ASN A 229 9.99 7.23 -15.22
N GLY A 230 9.19 7.45 -14.17
CA GLY A 230 8.06 8.38 -14.15
C GLY A 230 6.72 7.78 -14.58
N ASN A 231 6.65 6.47 -14.86
CA ASN A 231 5.40 5.81 -15.24
C ASN A 231 4.50 5.64 -14.01
N LEU A 232 3.22 5.94 -14.15
CA LEU A 232 2.21 5.60 -13.13
C LEU A 232 1.75 4.16 -13.37
N VAL A 233 1.72 3.35 -12.31
CA VAL A 233 1.43 1.92 -12.40
C VAL A 233 0.41 1.54 -11.35
N LEU A 234 -0.70 0.93 -11.78
CA LEU A 234 -1.80 0.49 -10.92
C LEU A 234 -2.09 -1.00 -11.13
N PRO A 235 -2.17 -1.82 -10.07
CA PRO A 235 -2.57 -3.21 -10.17
C PRO A 235 -4.04 -3.38 -10.55
N VAL A 236 -4.29 -4.35 -11.42
CA VAL A 236 -5.63 -4.75 -11.86
C VAL A 236 -5.71 -6.27 -11.94
N TYR A 237 -6.91 -6.81 -12.04
CA TYR A 237 -7.12 -8.18 -12.45
C TYR A 237 -8.36 -8.29 -13.33
N TYR A 238 -8.43 -9.36 -14.09
CA TYR A 238 -9.54 -9.62 -15.00
C TYR A 238 -9.85 -11.10 -15.06
N SER A 239 -11.02 -11.44 -15.58
CA SER A 239 -11.37 -12.84 -15.86
C SER A 239 -11.70 -13.11 -17.32
N ASN A 240 -11.32 -14.30 -17.79
CA ASN A 240 -11.77 -14.82 -19.07
C ASN A 240 -13.17 -15.47 -18.97
N LEU A 241 -13.64 -16.04 -20.09
CA LEU A 241 -14.95 -16.70 -20.17
C LEU A 241 -15.10 -17.90 -19.22
N SER A 242 -14.02 -18.63 -18.99
CA SER A 242 -13.98 -19.78 -18.08
C SER A 242 -13.83 -19.38 -16.61
N GLY A 243 -13.81 -18.08 -16.30
CA GLY A 243 -13.66 -17.57 -14.94
C GLY A 243 -12.22 -17.63 -14.40
N MET A 244 -11.22 -17.84 -15.27
CA MET A 244 -9.81 -17.73 -14.88
C MET A 244 -9.49 -16.26 -14.58
N GLU A 245 -9.18 -15.97 -13.33
CA GLU A 245 -8.70 -14.65 -12.89
C GLU A 245 -7.20 -14.52 -13.07
N SER A 246 -6.78 -13.37 -13.55
CA SER A 246 -5.39 -13.05 -13.88
C SER A 246 -5.07 -11.63 -13.48
N ALA A 247 -4.07 -11.47 -12.60
CA ALA A 247 -3.52 -10.18 -12.22
C ALA A 247 -2.70 -9.58 -13.37
N ALA A 248 -2.70 -8.27 -13.47
CA ALA A 248 -1.92 -7.48 -14.42
C ALA A 248 -1.70 -6.06 -13.87
N LEU A 249 -1.05 -5.22 -14.66
CA LEU A 249 -0.84 -3.80 -14.35
C LEU A 249 -1.43 -2.95 -15.46
N ILE A 250 -2.01 -1.80 -15.12
CA ILE A 250 -2.23 -0.71 -16.06
C ILE A 250 -1.15 0.34 -15.87
N ILE A 251 -0.59 0.83 -16.98
CA ILE A 251 0.61 1.67 -17.01
C ILE A 251 0.31 2.94 -17.79
N SER A 252 0.67 4.09 -17.23
CA SER A 252 0.61 5.39 -17.89
C SER A 252 1.98 6.04 -17.94
N GLN A 253 2.47 6.30 -19.15
CA GLN A 253 3.75 6.98 -19.38
C GLN A 253 3.60 8.51 -19.48
N ASP A 254 2.39 9.01 -19.70
CA ASP A 254 2.09 10.40 -20.06
C ASP A 254 1.43 11.22 -18.92
N GLY A 255 1.55 10.73 -17.68
CA GLY A 255 1.00 11.39 -16.49
C GLY A 255 -0.50 11.21 -16.34
N GLY A 256 -0.99 10.01 -16.64
CA GLY A 256 -2.37 9.59 -16.42
C GLY A 256 -3.33 10.01 -17.52
N LYS A 257 -2.86 10.50 -18.68
CA LYS A 257 -3.72 10.89 -19.80
C LYS A 257 -4.19 9.66 -20.59
N SER A 258 -3.31 8.69 -20.77
CA SER A 258 -3.62 7.39 -21.36
C SER A 258 -3.04 6.23 -20.54
N TRP A 259 -3.70 5.08 -20.63
CA TRP A 259 -3.39 3.88 -19.87
C TRP A 259 -3.34 2.66 -20.80
N GLU A 260 -2.31 1.83 -20.60
CA GLU A 260 -2.14 0.57 -21.32
C GLU A 260 -2.18 -0.60 -20.34
N LEU A 261 -2.76 -1.73 -20.77
CA LEU A 261 -2.75 -2.98 -20.02
C LEU A 261 -1.48 -3.80 -20.34
N GLY A 262 -0.67 -4.08 -19.32
CA GLY A 262 0.45 -5.03 -19.40
C GLY A 262 0.01 -6.50 -19.46
N LYS A 263 0.94 -7.41 -19.72
CA LYS A 263 0.67 -8.86 -19.71
C LYS A 263 0.40 -9.35 -18.29
N SER A 264 -0.32 -10.46 -18.19
CA SER A 264 -0.47 -11.15 -16.90
C SER A 264 0.69 -12.12 -16.65
N PRO A 265 1.11 -12.37 -15.40
CA PRO A 265 2.01 -13.48 -15.09
C PRO A 265 1.44 -14.84 -15.53
N ASN A 266 0.11 -14.96 -15.67
CA ASN A 266 -0.53 -16.16 -16.22
C ASN A 266 -0.25 -16.37 -17.72
N ASP A 267 0.20 -15.36 -18.46
CA ASP A 267 0.49 -15.50 -19.90
C ASP A 267 1.76 -16.30 -20.19
N THR A 268 2.66 -16.46 -19.20
CA THR A 268 3.95 -17.15 -19.39
C THR A 268 4.09 -18.42 -18.55
N ARG A 269 3.22 -18.68 -17.57
CA ARG A 269 3.38 -19.78 -16.61
C ARG A 269 2.37 -20.92 -16.73
N LEU A 270 1.33 -20.77 -17.56
CA LEU A 270 0.29 -21.80 -17.71
C LEU A 270 0.67 -22.73 -18.87
N ASN A 271 0.82 -24.02 -18.58
CA ASN A 271 1.29 -25.03 -19.54
C ASN A 271 0.40 -25.09 -20.81
N GLY A 272 0.83 -24.41 -21.88
CA GLY A 272 0.12 -24.39 -23.17
C GLY A 272 -1.13 -23.50 -23.22
N TYR A 273 -1.39 -22.71 -22.18
CA TYR A 273 -2.50 -21.77 -22.12
C TYR A 273 -2.01 -20.38 -21.68
N ASP A 274 -2.85 -19.36 -21.84
CA ASP A 274 -2.61 -18.01 -21.35
C ASP A 274 -3.80 -17.50 -20.52
N SER A 275 -3.72 -16.24 -20.05
CA SER A 275 -4.79 -15.64 -19.25
C SER A 275 -6.13 -15.50 -19.99
N ARG A 276 -6.12 -15.56 -21.33
CA ARG A 276 -7.33 -15.53 -22.16
C ARG A 276 -7.92 -16.92 -22.35
N THR A 277 -7.09 -17.92 -22.59
CA THR A 277 -7.47 -19.23 -23.12
C THR A 277 -7.57 -20.33 -22.06
N SER A 278 -7.00 -20.12 -20.86
CA SER A 278 -7.05 -21.11 -19.78
C SER A 278 -8.48 -21.59 -19.51
N PRO A 279 -8.76 -22.91 -19.62
CA PRO A 279 -10.09 -23.45 -19.39
C PRO A 279 -10.39 -23.68 -17.90
N SER A 280 -9.38 -23.49 -17.03
CA SER A 280 -9.46 -23.77 -15.60
C SER A 280 -9.26 -22.52 -14.76
N ASN A 281 -9.89 -22.49 -13.60
CA ASN A 281 -9.78 -21.44 -12.59
C ASN A 281 -8.91 -21.85 -11.39
N THR A 282 -8.09 -22.91 -11.48
CA THR A 282 -7.31 -23.42 -10.34
C THR A 282 -5.98 -22.69 -10.12
N ASN A 283 -5.49 -21.94 -11.10
CA ASN A 283 -4.22 -21.20 -11.05
C ASN A 283 -4.42 -19.68 -11.02
N ARG A 284 -5.50 -19.23 -10.40
CA ARG A 284 -5.88 -17.81 -10.34
C ARG A 284 -4.81 -16.94 -9.67
N LEU A 285 -4.65 -15.74 -10.23
CA LEU A 285 -3.96 -14.62 -9.62
C LEU A 285 -4.95 -13.45 -9.65
N THR A 286 -5.22 -12.84 -8.51
CA THR A 286 -6.30 -11.85 -8.38
C THR A 286 -5.75 -10.50 -7.96
N GLU A 287 -6.32 -9.87 -6.93
CA GLU A 287 -5.84 -8.61 -6.35
C GLU A 287 -4.35 -8.70 -6.01
N ALA A 288 -3.62 -7.62 -6.28
CA ALA A 288 -2.19 -7.59 -6.14
C ALA A 288 -1.71 -6.21 -5.69
N GLN A 289 -0.50 -6.17 -5.14
CA GLN A 289 0.23 -4.93 -4.83
C GLN A 289 1.67 -5.08 -5.30
N LEU A 290 2.33 -3.96 -5.56
CA LEU A 290 3.65 -3.95 -6.17
C LEU A 290 4.63 -3.01 -5.48
N VAL A 291 5.92 -3.29 -5.68
CA VAL A 291 7.03 -2.39 -5.38
C VAL A 291 8.02 -2.41 -6.54
N GLU A 292 8.73 -1.29 -6.73
CA GLU A 292 9.91 -1.22 -7.59
C GLU A 292 11.17 -1.23 -6.72
N LEU A 293 12.05 -2.21 -6.97
CA LEU A 293 13.32 -2.36 -6.29
C LEU A 293 14.34 -1.32 -6.76
N ASP A 294 15.46 -1.22 -6.04
CA ASP A 294 16.49 -0.27 -6.42
C ASP A 294 17.17 -0.59 -7.75
N ASN A 295 17.25 -1.88 -8.10
CA ASN A 295 17.76 -2.35 -9.38
C ASN A 295 16.78 -2.17 -10.56
N GLY A 296 15.58 -1.62 -10.32
CA GLY A 296 14.55 -1.37 -11.35
C GLY A 296 13.56 -2.53 -11.57
N ASP A 297 13.73 -3.66 -10.89
CA ASP A 297 12.76 -4.75 -10.93
C ASP A 297 11.42 -4.31 -10.32
N ILE A 298 10.32 -4.69 -10.96
CA ILE A 298 9.00 -4.66 -10.31
C ILE A 298 8.70 -6.04 -9.70
N LYS A 299 8.35 -6.06 -8.42
CA LYS A 299 7.83 -7.25 -7.73
C LYS A 299 6.33 -7.09 -7.53
N LEU A 300 5.54 -8.04 -8.02
CA LEU A 300 4.10 -8.08 -7.87
C LEU A 300 3.68 -9.22 -6.94
N PHE A 301 3.10 -8.87 -5.80
CA PHE A 301 2.62 -9.79 -4.78
C PHE A 301 1.12 -10.00 -4.96
N MET A 302 0.68 -11.24 -5.08
CA MET A 302 -0.65 -11.57 -5.61
C MET A 302 -1.44 -12.48 -4.68
N ARG A 303 -2.72 -12.13 -4.50
CA ARG A 303 -3.73 -13.01 -3.93
C ARG A 303 -3.96 -14.22 -4.83
N ASN A 304 -4.02 -15.40 -4.20
CA ASN A 304 -4.11 -16.68 -4.90
C ASN A 304 -4.56 -17.79 -3.94
N GLN A 305 -4.83 -18.99 -4.47
CA GLN A 305 -5.37 -20.12 -3.70
C GLN A 305 -4.32 -21.18 -3.32
N SER A 306 -3.02 -20.85 -3.36
CA SER A 306 -1.95 -21.83 -3.10
C SER A 306 -1.62 -22.05 -1.63
N GLY A 307 -2.20 -21.26 -0.72
CA GLY A 307 -1.83 -21.22 0.70
C GLY A 307 -0.58 -20.37 1.01
N LYS A 308 0.12 -19.89 -0.02
CA LYS A 308 1.30 -19.03 0.07
C LYS A 308 1.13 -17.79 -0.78
N VAL A 309 1.85 -16.73 -0.45
CA VAL A 309 1.91 -15.54 -1.32
C VAL A 309 2.59 -15.92 -2.63
N MET A 310 2.02 -15.49 -3.76
CA MET A 310 2.66 -15.61 -5.06
C MET A 310 3.33 -14.28 -5.41
N MET A 311 4.57 -14.32 -5.86
CA MET A 311 5.31 -13.15 -6.31
C MET A 311 5.73 -13.33 -7.78
N SER A 312 5.63 -12.28 -8.57
CA SER A 312 6.15 -12.24 -9.94
C SER A 312 7.15 -11.09 -10.11
N THR A 313 8.16 -11.29 -10.96
CA THR A 313 9.17 -10.28 -11.27
C THR A 313 9.03 -9.80 -12.71
N SER A 314 9.00 -8.48 -12.89
CA SER A 314 9.12 -7.82 -14.18
C SER A 314 10.45 -7.07 -14.26
N LYS A 315 11.08 -7.10 -15.44
CA LYS A 315 12.33 -6.39 -15.75
C LYS A 315 12.14 -5.20 -16.71
N ASP A 316 10.89 -4.97 -17.14
CA ASP A 316 10.55 -4.01 -18.19
C ASP A 316 9.50 -2.98 -17.73
N GLY A 317 9.43 -2.71 -16.42
CA GLY A 317 8.51 -1.72 -15.88
C GLY A 317 7.06 -2.20 -15.76
N GLY A 318 6.84 -3.51 -15.69
CA GLY A 318 5.53 -4.11 -15.44
C GLY A 318 4.77 -4.57 -16.69
N TYR A 319 5.39 -4.48 -17.87
CA TYR A 319 4.77 -4.90 -19.12
C TYR A 319 4.77 -6.42 -19.31
N THR A 320 5.84 -7.11 -18.90
CA THR A 320 5.98 -8.56 -18.98
C THR A 320 6.62 -9.16 -17.72
N TRP A 321 6.50 -10.47 -17.55
CA TRP A 321 6.90 -11.20 -16.34
C TRP A 321 7.88 -12.32 -16.67
N VAL A 322 9.05 -12.29 -16.02
CA VAL A 322 10.14 -13.26 -16.26
C VAL A 322 10.11 -14.45 -15.31
N SER A 323 9.48 -14.31 -14.14
CA SER A 323 9.34 -15.38 -13.17
C SER A 323 8.07 -15.21 -12.33
N THR A 324 7.54 -16.32 -11.83
CA THR A 324 6.45 -16.34 -10.84
C THR A 324 6.70 -17.47 -9.86
N GLU A 325 6.74 -17.17 -8.57
CA GLU A 325 7.12 -18.12 -7.52
C GLU A 325 6.21 -18.04 -6.29
N LYS A 326 6.21 -19.10 -5.49
CA LYS A 326 5.62 -19.13 -4.15
C LYS A 326 6.64 -18.63 -3.16
N ILE A 327 6.26 -17.69 -2.31
CA ILE A 327 7.08 -17.27 -1.17
C ILE A 327 6.80 -18.21 0.00
N ASN A 328 7.72 -19.12 0.29
CA ASN A 328 7.51 -20.20 1.26
C ASN A 328 7.29 -19.69 2.68
N GLU A 329 7.92 -18.56 3.01
CA GLU A 329 7.91 -17.92 4.31
C GLU A 329 6.57 -17.22 4.61
N LEU A 330 5.82 -16.83 3.57
CA LEU A 330 4.61 -16.03 3.70
C LEU A 330 3.36 -16.88 3.44
N ASN A 331 2.69 -17.26 4.53
CA ASN A 331 1.37 -17.88 4.47
C ASN A 331 0.35 -16.93 3.86
N HIS A 332 -0.68 -17.51 3.24
CA HIS A 332 -1.73 -16.74 2.58
C HIS A 332 -3.09 -17.44 2.66
N GLY A 333 -4.09 -16.72 3.16
CA GLY A 333 -5.46 -17.19 3.39
C GLY A 333 -6.47 -16.74 2.34
N TYR A 334 -6.03 -16.34 1.14
CA TYR A 334 -6.88 -15.83 0.05
C TYR A 334 -7.68 -14.55 0.41
N SER A 335 -6.94 -13.50 0.78
CA SER A 335 -7.41 -12.14 1.00
C SER A 335 -6.46 -11.16 0.30
N GLN A 336 -6.87 -9.90 0.13
CA GLN A 336 -5.97 -8.85 -0.32
C GLN A 336 -4.77 -8.72 0.67
N LEU A 337 -3.65 -8.25 0.15
CA LEU A 337 -2.38 -8.06 0.86
C LEU A 337 -1.84 -6.67 0.56
N SER A 338 -0.90 -6.18 1.38
CA SER A 338 -0.21 -4.91 1.15
C SER A 338 1.30 -5.08 1.18
N VAL A 339 2.00 -4.28 0.37
CA VAL A 339 3.46 -4.23 0.35
C VAL A 339 3.94 -2.80 0.12
N VAL A 340 4.97 -2.38 0.85
CA VAL A 340 5.64 -1.09 0.63
C VAL A 340 7.15 -1.28 0.68
N LYS A 341 7.88 -0.58 -0.20
CA LYS A 341 9.33 -0.46 -0.10
C LYS A 341 9.65 0.63 0.91
N TYR A 342 10.58 0.37 1.82
CA TYR A 342 11.14 1.42 2.67
C TYR A 342 12.04 2.33 1.84
N SER A 343 11.76 3.64 1.83
CA SER A 343 12.41 4.60 0.93
C SER A 343 13.92 4.73 1.13
N LYS A 344 14.42 4.44 2.33
CA LYS A 344 15.85 4.47 2.65
C LYS A 344 16.45 3.07 2.71
N LYS A 345 17.75 3.00 2.40
CA LYS A 345 18.56 1.85 2.78
C LYS A 345 18.87 1.91 4.26
N ILE A 346 18.95 0.74 4.90
CA ILE A 346 19.33 0.60 6.31
C ILE A 346 20.60 -0.25 6.33
N ASN A 347 21.71 0.31 6.80
CA ASN A 347 23.04 -0.29 6.76
C ASN A 347 23.39 -0.81 5.35
N GLY A 348 23.11 0.00 4.32
CA GLY A 348 23.35 -0.33 2.91
C GLY A 348 22.39 -1.35 2.29
N LYS A 349 21.40 -1.85 3.04
CA LYS A 349 20.42 -2.84 2.56
C LYS A 349 19.07 -2.20 2.26
N GLU A 350 18.44 -2.66 1.19
CA GLU A 350 17.07 -2.29 0.82
C GLU A 350 16.07 -3.22 1.53
N TYR A 351 14.93 -2.68 1.95
CA TYR A 351 13.93 -3.41 2.71
C TYR A 351 12.50 -3.18 2.19
N ILE A 352 11.69 -4.23 2.30
CA ILE A 352 10.27 -4.22 1.96
C ILE A 352 9.47 -4.65 3.18
N VAL A 353 8.36 -3.95 3.46
CA VAL A 353 7.39 -4.35 4.46
C VAL A 353 6.21 -5.01 3.74
N PHE A 354 5.90 -6.25 4.13
CA PHE A 354 4.73 -7.00 3.66
C PHE A 354 3.70 -7.10 4.77
N SER A 355 2.42 -7.02 4.41
CA SER A 355 1.29 -7.17 5.32
C SER A 355 0.25 -8.12 4.73
N GLY A 356 -0.23 -9.05 5.57
CA GLY A 356 -1.30 -9.95 5.21
C GLY A 356 -1.72 -10.86 6.36
N GLN A 357 -2.82 -11.56 6.12
CA GLN A 357 -3.26 -12.72 6.89
C GLN A 357 -2.19 -13.83 6.88
N SER A 358 -1.98 -14.48 8.03
CA SER A 358 -0.89 -15.47 8.18
C SER A 358 -1.36 -16.92 8.31
N GLU A 359 -2.64 -17.19 8.04
CA GLU A 359 -3.15 -18.55 7.89
C GLU A 359 -2.97 -19.04 6.46
N SER A 360 -2.44 -20.26 6.30
CA SER A 360 -2.26 -20.88 4.98
C SER A 360 -3.52 -21.64 4.57
N GLY A 361 -4.07 -21.33 3.40
CA GLY A 361 -5.10 -22.16 2.79
C GLY A 361 -5.63 -21.61 1.47
N GLN A 362 -6.67 -22.28 0.93
CA GLN A 362 -7.16 -21.98 -0.41
C GLN A 362 -8.20 -20.86 -0.45
N SER A 363 -9.09 -20.79 0.54
CA SER A 363 -10.13 -19.76 0.66
C SER A 363 -10.92 -19.88 1.95
N GLY A 364 -11.56 -18.78 2.36
CA GLY A 364 -12.63 -18.77 3.35
C GLY A 364 -12.37 -17.81 4.49
N ASP A 365 -13.46 -17.34 5.12
CA ASP A 365 -13.38 -16.44 6.28
C ASP A 365 -12.61 -17.07 7.44
N SER A 366 -12.52 -18.40 7.46
CA SER A 366 -11.75 -19.12 8.45
C SER A 366 -10.22 -18.87 8.37
N LEU A 367 -9.72 -18.28 7.29
CA LEU A 367 -8.30 -18.02 7.04
C LEU A 367 -7.95 -16.51 7.11
N ARG A 368 -8.94 -15.63 7.24
CA ARG A 368 -8.79 -14.17 7.26
C ARG A 368 -8.52 -13.65 8.67
N ARG A 369 -7.36 -14.03 9.22
CA ARG A 369 -6.99 -13.78 10.61
C ARG A 369 -5.48 -13.77 10.81
N ASN A 370 -5.07 -13.44 12.04
CA ASN A 370 -3.67 -13.49 12.47
C ASN A 370 -2.77 -12.66 11.55
N GLY A 371 -3.15 -11.39 11.37
CA GLY A 371 -2.39 -10.44 10.57
C GLY A 371 -0.96 -10.30 11.10
N LYS A 372 0.01 -10.29 10.19
CA LYS A 372 1.41 -10.04 10.52
C LYS A 372 2.02 -9.08 9.52
N LEU A 373 3.01 -8.34 10.00
CA LEU A 373 3.92 -7.56 9.18
C LEU A 373 5.26 -8.26 9.15
N PHE A 374 5.83 -8.38 7.96
CA PHE A 374 7.13 -9.00 7.74
C PHE A 374 8.04 -7.99 7.06
N LEU A 375 9.29 -7.92 7.50
CA LEU A 375 10.31 -7.12 6.85
C LEU A 375 11.24 -8.04 6.05
N GLY A 376 11.23 -7.86 4.73
CA GLY A 376 12.03 -8.60 3.77
C GLY A 376 13.27 -7.81 3.37
N GLU A 377 14.45 -8.44 3.45
CA GLU A 377 15.73 -7.85 3.05
C GLU A 377 16.01 -8.17 1.58
N VAL A 378 16.14 -7.13 0.75
CA VAL A 378 16.40 -7.27 -0.69
C VAL A 378 17.89 -7.53 -0.94
N GLN A 379 18.18 -8.55 -1.73
CA GLN A 379 19.53 -8.95 -2.11
C GLN A 379 19.94 -8.31 -3.44
N GLU A 380 21.23 -8.35 -3.77
CA GLU A 380 21.77 -7.68 -4.98
C GLU A 380 21.18 -8.21 -6.29
N ASP A 381 20.82 -9.50 -6.35
CA ASP A 381 20.16 -10.12 -7.49
C ASP A 381 18.64 -9.82 -7.59
N GLY A 382 18.09 -9.09 -6.62
CA GLY A 382 16.68 -8.78 -6.51
C GLY A 382 15.83 -9.89 -5.86
N SER A 383 16.44 -10.93 -5.30
CA SER A 383 15.75 -11.87 -4.40
C SER A 383 15.46 -11.20 -3.05
N ILE A 384 14.49 -11.73 -2.28
CA ILE A 384 14.06 -11.16 -1.00
C ILE A 384 14.14 -12.23 0.08
N VAL A 385 14.86 -11.91 1.17
CA VAL A 385 15.02 -12.80 2.33
C VAL A 385 14.07 -12.37 3.44
N TRP A 386 13.16 -13.27 3.83
CA TRP A 386 12.18 -13.06 4.90
C TRP A 386 12.62 -13.76 6.19
N LYS A 387 13.09 -13.01 7.19
CA LYS A 387 13.45 -13.58 8.52
C LYS A 387 12.23 -13.57 9.43
N THR A 388 11.30 -14.49 9.21
CA THR A 388 9.95 -14.48 9.81
C THR A 388 9.89 -14.69 11.32
N ASP A 389 11.00 -15.05 11.96
CA ASP A 389 11.16 -15.18 13.42
C ASP A 389 11.69 -13.88 14.05
N LYS A 390 12.58 -13.18 13.34
CA LYS A 390 13.31 -12.01 13.85
C LYS A 390 12.77 -10.68 13.35
N LEU A 391 12.26 -10.64 12.13
CA LEU A 391 11.83 -9.42 11.43
C LEU A 391 10.31 -9.44 11.20
N VAL A 392 9.56 -9.72 12.28
CA VAL A 392 8.11 -9.88 12.25
C VAL A 392 7.43 -9.13 13.40
N ARG A 393 6.32 -8.47 13.05
CA ARG A 393 5.38 -7.89 14.02
C ARG A 393 4.02 -8.56 13.85
N GLU A 394 3.46 -9.03 14.94
CA GLU A 394 2.08 -9.54 14.97
C GLU A 394 1.10 -8.39 15.16
N ILE A 395 -0.02 -8.42 14.45
CA ILE A 395 -1.12 -7.48 14.63
C ILE A 395 -2.14 -8.12 15.57
N GLN A 396 -2.37 -7.45 16.69
CA GLN A 396 -3.43 -7.80 17.62
C GLN A 396 -4.69 -7.06 17.20
N SER A 397 -5.72 -7.82 16.84
CA SER A 397 -7.01 -7.31 16.43
C SER A 397 -8.09 -7.89 17.36
N SER A 398 -9.01 -7.06 17.81
CA SER A 398 -10.24 -7.49 18.48
C SER A 398 -11.35 -7.57 17.43
N GLY A 399 -11.49 -8.75 16.81
CA GLY A 399 -12.40 -8.90 15.69
C GLY A 399 -12.70 -10.35 15.35
N LYS A 400 -13.98 -10.66 15.12
CA LYS A 400 -14.40 -12.03 14.79
C LYS A 400 -14.15 -12.33 13.32
N ALA A 401 -13.50 -13.45 13.05
CA ALA A 401 -13.44 -14.03 11.71
C ALA A 401 -14.16 -15.40 11.72
N ASN A 402 -15.48 -15.34 11.97
CA ASN A 402 -16.40 -16.38 12.46
C ASN A 402 -16.51 -16.53 14.00
N ARG A 403 -17.57 -17.22 14.46
CA ARG A 403 -18.02 -17.33 15.88
C ARG A 403 -16.97 -17.83 16.89
N THR A 404 -15.84 -18.42 16.47
CA THR A 404 -14.88 -19.07 17.39
C THR A 404 -13.49 -18.43 17.45
N HIS A 405 -13.23 -17.33 16.74
CA HIS A 405 -11.86 -16.77 16.63
C HIS A 405 -11.83 -15.25 16.90
N PRO A 406 -10.96 -14.76 17.81
CA PRO A 406 -10.98 -13.36 18.23
C PRO A 406 -10.06 -12.39 17.46
N ASN A 407 -9.20 -12.87 16.53
CA ASN A 407 -8.16 -12.06 15.88
C ASN A 407 -8.31 -11.96 14.34
N GLY A 408 -9.36 -11.31 13.86
CA GLY A 408 -9.63 -11.11 12.43
C GLY A 408 -8.66 -10.15 11.73
N TYR A 409 -8.35 -10.44 10.46
CA TYR A 409 -7.47 -9.64 9.61
C TYR A 409 -7.76 -9.92 8.13
N VAL A 410 -8.25 -8.91 7.40
CA VAL A 410 -8.79 -9.11 6.04
C VAL A 410 -8.00 -8.29 5.01
N TYR A 411 -8.45 -7.11 4.58
CA TYR A 411 -7.70 -6.26 3.65
C TYR A 411 -6.77 -5.34 4.45
N SER A 412 -5.70 -4.89 3.80
CA SER A 412 -4.73 -3.96 4.37
C SER A 412 -4.18 -2.98 3.32
N SER A 413 -3.75 -1.81 3.77
CA SER A 413 -3.06 -0.83 2.96
C SER A 413 -1.99 -0.15 3.81
N MET A 414 -0.79 -0.01 3.27
CA MET A 414 0.33 0.60 3.97
C MET A 414 0.85 1.82 3.24
N ALA A 415 1.40 2.76 4.00
CA ALA A 415 2.19 3.87 3.47
C ALA A 415 3.37 4.14 4.43
N GLU A 416 4.51 4.53 3.88
CA GLU A 416 5.58 5.11 4.68
C GLU A 416 5.20 6.55 5.07
N LEU A 417 5.34 6.89 6.34
CA LEU A 417 5.00 8.20 6.89
C LEU A 417 6.20 9.15 6.84
N GLY A 418 5.94 10.45 7.02
CA GLY A 418 6.96 11.49 6.91
C GLY A 418 8.15 11.33 7.88
N ASP A 419 7.95 10.64 9.00
CA ASP A 419 8.98 10.36 10.00
C ASP A 419 9.69 9.01 9.82
N GLY A 420 9.38 8.27 8.74
CA GLY A 420 9.95 6.96 8.46
C GLY A 420 9.29 5.80 9.22
N SER A 421 8.19 6.02 9.92
CA SER A 421 7.31 4.94 10.40
C SER A 421 6.40 4.44 9.27
N ILE A 422 5.67 3.34 9.49
CA ILE A 422 4.70 2.79 8.53
C ILE A 422 3.29 3.01 9.07
N GLY A 423 2.42 3.66 8.30
CA GLY A 423 0.99 3.70 8.57
C GLY A 423 0.32 2.47 7.97
N LEU A 424 -0.43 1.71 8.77
CA LEU A 424 -1.21 0.56 8.33
C LEU A 424 -2.69 0.83 8.56
N ALA A 425 -3.48 0.88 7.48
CA ALA A 425 -4.93 0.73 7.54
C ALA A 425 -5.30 -0.73 7.26
N TYR A 426 -6.20 -1.33 8.03
CA TYR A 426 -6.60 -2.72 7.83
C TYR A 426 -8.02 -3.01 8.33
N GLU A 427 -8.63 -4.03 7.75
CA GLU A 427 -9.93 -4.55 8.16
C GLU A 427 -9.77 -5.61 9.26
N ASN A 428 -10.46 -5.41 10.38
CA ASN A 428 -10.24 -6.18 11.60
C ASN A 428 -11.21 -7.36 11.81
N THR A 429 -12.31 -7.47 11.06
CA THR A 429 -13.28 -8.58 11.18
C THR A 429 -13.86 -8.98 9.81
N THR A 430 -14.40 -10.20 9.69
CA THR A 430 -15.14 -10.65 8.49
C THR A 430 -16.66 -10.49 8.61
N ASP A 431 -17.17 -10.29 9.83
CA ASP A 431 -18.62 -10.27 10.10
C ASP A 431 -19.19 -8.86 9.87
N TYR A 432 -18.45 -7.83 10.24
CA TYR A 432 -18.70 -6.41 9.97
C TYR A 432 -17.35 -5.67 9.85
N THR A 433 -17.12 -4.99 8.74
CA THR A 433 -15.82 -4.38 8.48
C THR A 433 -15.67 -3.06 9.22
N THR A 434 -14.73 -2.99 10.16
CA THR A 434 -14.18 -1.72 10.65
C THR A 434 -12.76 -1.57 10.12
N ILE A 435 -12.48 -0.40 9.52
CA ILE A 435 -11.12 -0.04 9.13
C ILE A 435 -10.42 0.51 10.37
N MET A 436 -9.42 -0.22 10.82
CA MET A 436 -8.49 0.19 11.88
C MET A 436 -7.29 0.86 11.23
N TYR A 437 -6.62 1.75 11.96
CA TYR A 437 -5.28 2.14 11.56
C TYR A 437 -4.31 2.18 12.74
N LEU A 438 -3.07 1.82 12.42
CA LEU A 438 -1.96 1.70 13.36
C LEU A 438 -0.70 2.32 12.72
N PRO A 439 -0.06 3.31 13.36
CA PRO A 439 1.33 3.64 13.05
C PRO A 439 2.26 2.55 13.61
N ILE A 440 3.27 2.19 12.84
CA ILE A 440 4.24 1.14 13.13
C ILE A 440 5.65 1.70 13.08
N GLU A 441 6.33 1.67 14.21
CA GLU A 441 7.73 2.05 14.26
C GLU A 441 8.59 0.93 13.65
N MET A 442 9.49 1.30 12.74
CA MET A 442 10.37 0.33 12.07
C MET A 442 11.30 -0.39 13.07
N GLN A 443 11.58 0.22 14.21
CA GLN A 443 12.35 -0.39 15.30
C GLN A 443 11.75 -1.72 15.79
N GLU A 444 10.43 -1.89 15.72
CA GLU A 444 9.76 -3.10 16.20
C GLU A 444 10.18 -4.35 15.42
N PHE A 445 10.54 -4.21 14.13
CA PHE A 445 11.06 -5.32 13.33
C PHE A 445 12.49 -5.68 13.74
N PHE A 446 13.31 -4.70 14.08
CA PHE A 446 14.74 -4.90 14.29
C PHE A 446 15.08 -5.36 15.72
N TRP A 447 14.25 -5.01 16.71
CA TRP A 447 14.53 -5.34 18.10
C TRP A 447 14.77 -6.84 18.34
N LYS A 448 13.88 -7.70 17.82
CA LYS A 448 14.02 -9.18 17.96
C LYS A 448 15.23 -9.74 17.22
N ALA A 449 15.82 -8.98 16.30
CA ALA A 449 17.05 -9.33 15.61
C ALA A 449 18.31 -8.83 16.35
N GLY A 450 18.18 -8.34 17.58
CA GLY A 450 19.29 -7.76 18.35
C GLY A 450 19.72 -6.40 17.79
N LYS A 451 18.83 -5.70 17.08
CA LYS A 451 19.15 -4.46 16.38
C LYS A 451 18.41 -3.27 16.99
N ILE A 452 19.15 -2.18 17.16
CA ILE A 452 18.63 -0.85 17.49
C ILE A 452 18.61 -0.07 16.20
N PHE A 453 17.43 0.33 15.75
CA PHE A 453 17.17 1.09 14.54
C PHE A 453 16.54 2.42 14.93
N SER A 454 17.05 3.50 14.35
CA SER A 454 16.38 4.79 14.38
C SER A 454 16.59 5.50 13.05
N ASP A 455 15.61 6.30 12.65
CA ASP A 455 15.65 7.09 11.41
C ASP A 455 15.80 8.57 11.76
N VAL A 456 16.65 9.29 11.04
CA VAL A 456 16.89 10.73 11.24
C VAL A 456 15.62 11.58 11.05
N ARG A 457 14.60 11.05 10.37
CA ARG A 457 13.30 11.70 10.17
C ARG A 457 12.43 11.68 11.43
N GLN A 458 12.73 10.82 12.41
CA GLN A 458 12.04 10.81 13.68
C GLN A 458 12.35 12.10 14.45
N LYS A 459 11.30 12.78 14.95
CA LYS A 459 11.44 14.05 15.66
C LYS A 459 12.16 13.90 17.00
N GLU A 460 11.95 12.78 17.67
CA GLU A 460 12.56 12.45 18.96
C GLU A 460 13.53 11.26 18.79
N PRO A 461 14.69 11.28 19.47
CA PRO A 461 15.60 10.14 19.50
C PRO A 461 14.94 8.88 20.05
N LEU A 462 15.31 7.71 19.53
CA LEU A 462 14.93 6.43 20.13
C LEU A 462 15.65 6.27 21.48
N VAL A 463 14.93 6.32 22.59
CA VAL A 463 15.48 6.00 23.91
C VAL A 463 15.22 4.54 24.23
N PHE A 464 16.27 3.80 24.60
CA PHE A 464 16.15 2.38 24.96
C PHE A 464 16.96 2.02 26.20
N THR A 465 16.48 0.99 26.91
CA THR A 465 17.19 0.31 27.99
C THR A 465 17.47 -1.12 27.57
N TYR A 466 18.57 -1.70 28.05
CA TYR A 466 18.91 -3.10 27.77
C TYR A 466 19.84 -3.64 28.85
N ASP A 467 19.36 -4.64 29.57
CA ASP A 467 20.06 -5.30 30.68
C ASP A 467 20.41 -6.76 30.34
N GLY A 468 20.21 -7.17 29.09
CA GLY A 468 20.61 -8.48 28.60
C GLY A 468 22.12 -8.58 28.38
N THR A 469 22.55 -9.76 27.93
CA THR A 469 23.97 -10.08 27.68
C THR A 469 24.29 -10.24 26.20
N GLU A 470 23.28 -10.23 25.32
CA GLU A 470 23.51 -10.44 23.89
C GLU A 470 24.14 -9.19 23.26
N THR A 471 24.96 -9.40 22.23
CA THR A 471 25.54 -8.32 21.45
C THR A 471 24.46 -7.65 20.60
N LEU A 472 24.36 -6.34 20.70
CA LEU A 472 23.45 -5.52 19.90
C LEU A 472 24.15 -4.90 18.69
N GLU A 473 23.36 -4.50 17.69
CA GLU A 473 23.84 -3.69 16.57
C GLU A 473 22.96 -2.43 16.40
N LYS A 474 23.57 -1.24 16.45
CA LYS A 474 22.92 0.03 16.09
C LYS A 474 23.05 0.28 14.58
N ILE A 475 21.89 0.40 13.93
CA ILE A 475 21.69 0.65 12.50
C ILE A 475 20.72 1.82 12.28
N GLY A 476 20.55 2.26 11.03
CA GLY A 476 19.73 3.43 10.68
C GLY A 476 20.45 4.74 10.98
N ASP A 477 20.18 5.76 10.17
CA ASP A 477 20.86 7.05 10.18
C ASP A 477 20.45 7.98 11.35
N GLY A 478 19.47 7.58 12.14
CA GLY A 478 18.95 8.35 13.27
C GLY A 478 19.76 8.25 14.55
N VAL A 479 19.21 8.89 15.59
CA VAL A 479 19.79 8.94 16.93
C VAL A 479 19.13 7.91 17.84
N ALA A 480 19.93 7.14 18.57
CA ALA A 480 19.46 6.28 19.65
C ALA A 480 20.20 6.61 20.95
N ILE A 481 19.51 6.57 22.08
CA ILE A 481 20.05 6.90 23.40
C ILE A 481 19.95 5.65 24.28
N LYS A 482 21.11 5.10 24.66
CA LYS A 482 21.19 4.04 25.67
C LYS A 482 21.03 4.67 27.05
N ARG A 483 19.89 4.43 27.68
CA ARG A 483 19.60 4.80 29.08
C ARG A 483 19.54 3.53 29.93
N GLY A 484 19.80 3.64 31.22
CA GLY A 484 19.83 2.52 32.17
C GLY A 484 20.58 2.88 33.43
N GLU A 485 20.71 1.96 34.37
CA GLU A 485 21.42 2.17 35.63
C GLU A 485 22.44 1.06 35.90
N GLY A 486 23.55 1.39 36.56
CA GLY A 486 24.55 0.38 36.95
C GLY A 486 25.35 -0.14 35.75
N GLU A 487 25.60 -1.45 35.70
CA GLU A 487 26.45 -2.08 34.67
C GLU A 487 25.64 -2.99 33.73
N SER A 488 25.69 -2.70 32.43
CA SER A 488 25.29 -3.65 31.38
C SER A 488 26.43 -4.61 31.07
N GLN A 489 26.08 -5.87 30.78
CA GLN A 489 27.02 -6.89 30.31
C GLN A 489 27.02 -7.07 28.79
N SER A 490 26.13 -6.35 28.09
CA SER A 490 26.01 -6.42 26.64
C SER A 490 27.15 -5.72 25.90
N GLU A 491 27.41 -6.18 24.69
CA GLU A 491 28.28 -5.51 23.72
C GLU A 491 27.42 -4.77 22.69
N ILE A 492 27.96 -3.75 22.03
CA ILE A 492 27.27 -3.09 20.91
C ILE A 492 28.19 -2.76 19.74
N ASN A 493 27.70 -3.07 18.55
CA ASN A 493 28.27 -2.66 17.27
C ASN A 493 27.49 -1.46 16.73
N VAL A 494 28.14 -0.32 16.52
CA VAL A 494 27.51 0.87 15.93
C VAL A 494 27.90 0.93 14.47
N SER A 495 26.97 0.52 13.60
CA SER A 495 27.16 0.46 12.15
C SER A 495 26.64 1.69 11.43
N GLU A 496 25.63 2.37 11.97
CA GLU A 496 25.04 3.54 11.33
C GLU A 496 24.38 4.49 12.34
N GLY A 497 24.40 5.79 12.00
CA GLY A 497 23.77 6.83 12.80
C GLY A 497 24.51 7.10 14.11
N LEU A 498 23.78 7.66 15.08
CA LEU A 498 24.34 8.11 16.35
C LEU A 498 23.83 7.26 17.51
N LEU A 499 24.74 6.66 18.28
CA LEU A 499 24.46 6.08 19.59
C LEU A 499 24.94 7.01 20.70
N VAL A 500 24.03 7.50 21.54
CA VAL A 500 24.35 8.28 22.73
C VAL A 500 24.42 7.36 23.94
N LEU A 501 25.54 7.39 24.66
CA LEU A 501 25.71 6.70 25.94
C LEU A 501 25.28 7.60 27.10
N ASP A 502 24.22 7.20 27.79
CA ASP A 502 23.58 7.92 28.90
C ASP A 502 23.24 6.97 30.07
N GLN A 503 24.14 6.03 30.36
CA GLN A 503 24.00 5.11 31.49
C GLN A 503 24.19 5.88 32.81
N GLN A 504 23.29 5.66 33.77
CA GLN A 504 23.29 6.29 35.08
C GLN A 504 24.05 5.43 36.10
N THR A 505 24.67 6.09 37.06
CA THR A 505 25.41 5.41 38.13
C THR A 505 24.45 4.79 39.14
N LYS A 506 24.69 3.53 39.51
CA LYS A 506 24.01 2.82 40.59
C LYS A 506 25.04 2.07 41.42
N ASP A 507 24.98 2.23 42.74
CA ASP A 507 25.92 1.63 43.70
C ASP A 507 27.40 1.90 43.36
N GLY A 508 27.68 3.11 42.86
CA GLY A 508 29.02 3.53 42.43
C GLY A 508 29.49 2.94 41.10
N LYS A 509 28.64 2.15 40.41
CA LYS A 509 28.95 1.52 39.13
C LYS A 509 28.16 2.13 37.99
N ASN A 510 28.79 2.20 36.82
CA ASN A 510 28.19 2.73 35.61
C ASN A 510 28.90 2.10 34.42
N LYS A 511 28.25 1.21 33.66
CA LYS A 511 28.81 0.65 32.44
C LYS A 511 27.71 0.52 31.39
N ALA A 512 27.81 1.28 30.30
CA ALA A 512 26.78 1.28 29.27
C ALA A 512 26.82 -0.01 28.44
N PHE A 513 28.03 -0.47 28.12
CA PHE A 513 28.33 -1.70 27.40
C PHE A 513 29.70 -2.24 27.84
N THR A 514 29.92 -3.54 27.76
CA THR A 514 31.24 -4.16 27.96
C THR A 514 32.17 -3.82 26.81
N GLN A 515 31.70 -3.93 25.57
CA GLN A 515 32.43 -3.54 24.37
C GLN A 515 31.60 -2.58 23.51
N LEU A 516 32.25 -1.53 23.03
CA LEU A 516 31.73 -0.64 22.01
C LEU A 516 32.56 -0.81 20.74
N THR A 517 31.93 -1.23 19.65
CA THR A 517 32.56 -1.36 18.34
C THR A 517 32.02 -0.29 17.40
N LEU A 518 32.89 0.48 16.74
CA LEU A 518 32.52 1.40 15.67
C LEU A 518 32.80 0.75 14.31
N ASN A 519 31.77 0.73 13.45
CA ASN A 519 31.78 0.21 12.10
C ASN A 519 31.27 1.27 11.12
N ASN A 520 31.58 1.12 9.82
CA ASN A 520 31.02 1.92 8.74
C ASN A 520 30.94 3.42 9.13
N SER A 521 29.75 4.03 9.11
CA SER A 521 29.53 5.44 9.48
C SER A 521 29.03 5.64 10.92
N GLY A 522 29.03 4.61 11.76
CA GLY A 522 28.46 4.64 13.11
C GLY A 522 29.23 5.56 14.07
N VAL A 523 28.52 6.47 14.73
CA VAL A 523 29.07 7.43 15.68
C VAL A 523 28.58 7.08 17.09
N ALA A 524 29.47 7.14 18.08
CA ALA A 524 29.08 7.04 19.48
C ALA A 524 29.39 8.35 20.23
N GLN A 525 28.38 8.90 20.89
CA GLN A 525 28.47 10.13 21.65
C GLN A 525 28.41 9.87 23.15
N VAL A 526 29.29 10.53 23.88
CA VAL A 526 29.39 10.43 25.34
C VAL A 526 28.92 11.74 25.95
N ASN A 527 27.80 11.66 26.69
CA ASN A 527 27.14 12.83 27.28
C ASN A 527 27.39 13.00 28.77
N SER A 528 28.07 12.08 29.44
CA SER A 528 28.42 12.20 30.87
C SER A 528 29.62 11.32 31.16
N THR A 529 29.91 11.03 32.43
CA THR A 529 30.92 10.00 32.73
C THR A 529 30.32 8.63 32.41
N GLN A 530 30.89 7.94 31.43
CA GLN A 530 30.50 6.61 30.98
C GLN A 530 31.69 5.66 31.09
N ASN A 531 31.45 4.39 31.38
CA ASN A 531 32.49 3.36 31.37
C ASN A 531 32.15 2.26 30.37
N ILE A 532 33.20 1.73 29.74
CA ILE A 532 33.20 0.52 28.91
C ILE A 532 34.46 -0.28 29.24
N ASP A 533 34.50 -1.57 28.90
CA ASP A 533 35.71 -2.37 29.09
C ASP A 533 36.62 -2.26 27.86
N ARG A 534 36.06 -2.36 26.65
CA ARG A 534 36.82 -2.34 25.39
C ARG A 534 36.22 -1.40 24.35
N LEU A 535 37.07 -0.72 23.59
CA LEU A 535 36.70 0.04 22.39
C LEU A 535 37.34 -0.61 21.17
N VAL A 536 36.54 -0.89 20.14
CA VAL A 536 37.01 -1.46 18.88
C VAL A 536 36.63 -0.53 17.74
N VAL A 537 37.58 -0.18 16.88
CA VAL A 537 37.34 0.54 15.63
C VAL A 537 37.72 -0.36 14.47
N ASN A 538 36.72 -0.85 13.74
CA ASN A 538 36.95 -1.79 12.66
C ASN A 538 37.54 -1.13 11.42
N ASN A 539 38.23 -1.93 10.62
CA ASN A 539 38.87 -1.44 9.40
C ASN A 539 37.83 -0.85 8.44
N GLY A 540 38.10 0.35 7.92
CA GLY A 540 37.19 1.07 7.03
C GLY A 540 36.04 1.81 7.74
N ALA A 541 35.98 1.79 9.07
CA ALA A 541 35.06 2.66 9.80
C ALA A 541 35.45 4.14 9.59
N THR A 542 34.49 4.94 9.15
CA THR A 542 34.56 6.39 9.00
C THR A 542 33.87 7.13 10.14
N GLY A 543 33.11 6.40 10.98
CA GLY A 543 32.53 6.91 12.21
C GLY A 543 33.57 7.24 13.29
N TYR A 544 33.14 7.93 14.34
CA TYR A 544 34.03 8.45 15.38
C TYR A 544 33.37 8.50 16.76
N LEU A 545 34.19 8.70 17.79
CA LEU A 545 33.70 9.06 19.13
C LEU A 545 33.46 10.57 19.20
N GLN A 546 32.30 10.96 19.73
CA GLN A 546 31.91 12.35 19.89
C GLN A 546 31.76 12.72 21.37
N PHE A 547 32.33 13.86 21.75
CA PHE A 547 32.22 14.43 23.09
C PHE A 547 31.64 15.84 22.99
N THR A 548 30.59 16.11 23.77
CA THR A 548 29.99 17.46 23.86
C THR A 548 30.48 18.15 25.12
N VAL A 549 31.42 19.08 24.98
CA VAL A 549 32.03 19.83 26.09
C VAL A 549 31.38 21.20 26.22
N THR A 550 30.99 21.59 27.43
CA THR A 550 30.53 22.94 27.77
C THR A 550 31.33 23.48 28.97
N ASP A 551 31.17 24.77 29.27
CA ASP A 551 31.85 25.39 30.43
C ASP A 551 31.45 24.77 31.78
N THR A 552 30.30 24.11 31.83
CA THR A 552 29.75 23.48 33.05
C THR A 552 29.75 21.97 32.97
N HIS A 553 30.12 21.38 31.83
CA HIS A 553 29.96 19.96 31.59
C HIS A 553 31.12 19.38 30.76
N SER A 554 31.80 18.38 31.33
CA SER A 554 32.92 17.68 30.69
C SER A 554 32.64 16.17 30.69
N PRO A 555 32.12 15.61 29.58
CA PRO A 555 31.91 14.17 29.48
C PRO A 555 33.24 13.41 29.57
N ARG A 556 33.19 12.19 30.10
CA ARG A 556 34.38 11.33 30.24
C ARG A 556 34.02 9.92 29.80
N LEU A 557 34.85 9.30 28.98
CA LEU A 557 34.76 7.87 28.68
C LEU A 557 35.93 7.15 29.34
N LYS A 558 35.64 6.25 30.27
CA LYS A 558 36.65 5.36 30.85
C LYS A 558 36.63 4.02 30.12
N ILE A 559 37.80 3.59 29.67
CA ILE A 559 38.01 2.29 29.03
C ILE A 559 38.87 1.47 29.99
N ASN A 560 38.32 0.38 30.53
CA ASN A 560 38.96 -0.36 31.61
C ASN A 560 40.02 -1.37 31.13
N GLN A 561 39.99 -1.74 29.86
CA GLN A 561 40.92 -2.67 29.22
C GLN A 561 41.51 -2.01 27.97
N ASP A 562 41.43 -2.65 26.81
CA ASP A 562 42.16 -2.24 25.61
C ASP A 562 41.32 -1.43 24.62
N VAL A 563 42.01 -0.58 23.86
CA VAL A 563 41.48 0.02 22.63
C VAL A 563 42.14 -0.67 21.44
N THR A 564 41.33 -1.12 20.49
CA THR A 564 41.83 -1.73 19.26
C THR A 564 41.37 -0.99 18.02
N ALA A 565 42.28 -0.84 17.06
CA ALA A 565 42.00 -0.32 15.72
C ALA A 565 42.70 -1.21 14.70
N HIS A 566 42.00 -1.61 13.64
CA HIS A 566 42.53 -2.51 12.60
C HIS A 566 43.11 -3.83 13.17
N GLY A 567 42.51 -4.35 14.26
CA GLY A 567 42.95 -5.58 14.91
C GLY A 567 44.23 -5.45 15.76
N GLN A 568 44.75 -4.22 15.95
CA GLN A 568 45.92 -3.95 16.79
C GLN A 568 45.52 -3.14 18.02
N ILE A 569 46.15 -3.40 19.17
CA ILE A 569 46.02 -2.56 20.36
C ILE A 569 46.71 -1.23 20.08
N VAL A 570 46.00 -0.12 20.31
CA VAL A 570 46.50 1.24 20.05
C VAL A 570 46.39 2.11 21.29
N ALA A 571 47.29 3.08 21.42
CA ALA A 571 47.14 4.17 22.36
C ALA A 571 46.27 5.27 21.73
N VAL A 572 45.25 5.74 22.45
CA VAL A 572 44.39 6.84 21.99
C VAL A 572 44.97 8.16 22.48
N GLN A 573 45.38 9.01 21.55
CA GLN A 573 45.69 10.41 21.82
C GLN A 573 44.51 11.28 21.38
N VAL A 574 43.93 12.05 22.30
CA VAL A 574 42.79 12.93 22.02
C VAL A 574 43.28 14.37 21.94
N ASN A 575 43.38 14.90 20.71
CA ASN A 575 43.72 16.31 20.48
C ASN A 575 42.42 17.15 20.45
N LEU A 576 42.14 17.86 21.55
CA LEU A 576 40.98 18.74 21.66
C LEU A 576 41.24 20.07 20.95
N GLN A 577 40.81 20.21 19.70
CA GLN A 577 40.79 21.51 19.03
C GLN A 577 39.55 22.32 19.45
N LYS A 578 39.66 23.11 20.52
CA LYS A 578 38.65 24.14 20.82
C LYS A 578 38.79 25.27 19.79
N LYS A 579 37.76 25.51 18.97
CA LYS A 579 37.67 26.73 18.15
C LYS A 579 37.35 27.90 19.08
N LEU A 580 38.40 28.46 19.68
CA LEU A 580 38.32 29.54 20.66
C LEU A 580 37.68 30.78 20.02
N LYS A 581 36.72 31.39 20.72
CA LYS A 581 36.18 32.70 20.32
C LYS A 581 37.16 33.79 20.78
N PRO A 582 37.18 34.98 20.14
CA PRO A 582 38.13 36.05 20.48
C PRO A 582 38.18 36.50 21.96
N ASN A 583 37.16 36.16 22.75
CA ASN A 583 37.03 36.54 24.16
C ASN A 583 37.50 35.48 25.16
N ASP A 584 38.02 34.32 24.72
CA ASP A 584 38.51 33.24 25.61
C ASP A 584 39.88 33.55 26.27
N LYS A 585 40.24 34.83 26.40
CA LYS A 585 41.56 35.32 26.86
C LYS A 585 41.98 34.88 28.28
N GLY A 586 41.08 34.30 29.08
CA GLY A 586 41.37 33.83 30.44
C GLY A 586 41.97 32.42 30.53
N TYR A 587 41.99 31.63 29.45
CA TYR A 587 42.38 30.21 29.50
C TYR A 587 43.81 29.91 29.00
N TYR A 588 44.64 30.93 28.84
CA TYR A 588 46.05 30.76 28.47
C TYR A 588 46.90 30.30 29.65
N HIS A 589 46.86 29.02 30.01
CA HIS A 589 48.02 28.36 30.62
C HIS A 589 48.17 26.93 30.08
N ALA A 590 49.34 26.68 29.49
CA ALA A 590 49.85 25.45 28.88
C ALA A 590 49.36 25.14 27.44
N GLN A 591 50.08 25.72 26.47
CA GLN A 591 50.36 25.07 25.19
C GLN A 591 51.20 23.81 25.44
N GLY A 592 50.88 22.75 24.70
CA GLY A 592 51.71 21.56 24.51
C GLY A 592 51.02 20.69 23.47
N GLU A 593 51.77 20.27 22.44
CA GLU A 593 51.30 19.52 21.26
C GLU A 593 50.48 18.26 21.56
#